data_AF-A0A355YIB9-F1
#
_entry.id   AF-A0A355YIB9-F1
#
_cell.length_a   1.000
_cell.length_b   1.000
_cell.length_c   1.000
_cell.angle_alpha   90.00
_cell.angle_beta   90.00
_cell.angle_gamma   90.00
#
_symmetry.space_group_name_H-M   'P 1'
#
loop_
_entity.id
_entity.type
_entity.pdbx_description
1 polymer ?
#
loop_
_entity_poly.entity_id
_entity_poly.type
_entity_poly.pdbx_seq_one_letter_code
_entity_poly.pdbx_strand_id
1 'polypeptide(L)' 'AAGRVEALLASDEGLAEVRAGLGQAQALGIQSVPTFVIDGRYAVQGAQPPEVIAQVLAKVAAEQAPAA' A
#
# COMPACT_ATOMS: atom_id res chain seq x y z
N ALA A 1 22.88 -1.01 17.17
CA ALA A 1 21.67 -1.43 16.44
C ALA A 1 20.60 -1.98 17.40
N ALA A 2 20.89 -3.04 18.19
CA ALA A 2 19.92 -3.62 19.14
C ALA A 2 19.27 -2.59 20.09
N GLY A 3 20.07 -1.75 20.75
CA GLY A 3 19.53 -0.77 21.71
C GLY A 3 18.57 0.29 21.12
N ARG A 4 18.65 0.59 19.81
CA ARG A 4 17.69 1.50 19.16
C ARG A 4 16.35 0.82 18.91
N VAL A 5 16.38 -0.44 18.50
CA VAL A 5 15.16 -1.24 18.28
C VAL A 5 14.45 -1.45 19.62
N GLU A 6 15.18 -1.82 20.67
CA GLU A 6 14.63 -1.96 22.03
C GLU A 6 14.02 -0.66 22.54
N ALA A 7 14.70 0.48 22.37
CA ALA A 7 14.18 1.79 22.77
C ALA A 7 12.89 2.17 21.99
N LEU A 8 12.84 1.88 20.69
CA LEU A 8 11.64 2.12 19.87
C LEU A 8 10.47 1.25 20.35
N LEU A 9 10.70 -0.06 20.52
CA LEU A 9 9.69 -1.02 20.98
C LEU A 9 9.20 -0.76 22.40
N ALA A 10 10.02 -0.14 23.25
CA ALA A 10 9.67 0.24 24.62
C ALA A 10 8.94 1.59 24.72
N SER A 11 8.65 2.24 23.60
CA SER A 11 8.05 3.58 23.52
C SER A 11 6.84 3.62 22.60
N ASP A 12 6.14 4.76 22.55
CA ASP A 12 5.06 5.02 21.59
C ASP A 12 5.57 5.58 20.25
N GLU A 13 6.89 5.61 20.03
CA GLU A 13 7.46 6.10 18.77
C GLU A 13 6.90 5.29 17.58
N GLY A 14 6.38 6.00 16.58
CA GLY A 14 5.74 5.40 15.39
C GLY A 14 4.26 5.04 15.56
N LEU A 15 3.70 5.07 16.78
CA LEU A 15 2.30 4.71 17.00
C LEU A 15 1.32 5.65 16.26
N ALA A 16 1.62 6.95 16.24
CA ALA A 16 0.82 7.94 15.50
C ALA A 16 0.85 7.68 13.98
N GLU A 17 2.00 7.30 13.45
CA GLU A 17 2.18 6.98 12.02
C GLU A 17 1.41 5.71 11.64
N VAL A 18 1.52 4.64 12.44
CA VAL A 18 0.76 3.40 12.23
C VAL A 18 -0.75 3.68 12.24
N ARG A 19 -1.24 4.47 13.21
CA ARG A 19 -2.66 4.85 13.28
C ARG A 19 -3.10 5.67 12.07
N ALA A 20 -2.28 6.61 11.61
CA ALA A 20 -2.55 7.38 10.40
C ALA A 20 -2.64 6.49 9.15
N GLY A 21 -1.71 5.54 9.00
CA GLY A 21 -1.71 4.57 7.89
C GLY A 21 -2.96 3.66 7.90
N LEU A 22 -3.37 3.18 9.07
CA LEU A 22 -4.62 2.41 9.21
C LEU A 22 -5.86 3.25 8.85
N GLY A 23 -5.91 4.51 9.29
CA GLY A 23 -7.00 5.43 8.95
C GLY A 23 -7.07 5.70 7.44
N GLN A 24 -5.92 5.88 6.79
CA GLN A 24 -5.85 6.04 5.33
C GLN A 24 -6.35 4.78 4.60
N ALA A 25 -5.93 3.59 5.02
CA ALA A 25 -6.38 2.33 4.42
C ALA A 25 -7.90 2.15 4.54
N GLN A 26 -8.47 2.47 5.69
CA GLN A 26 -9.92 2.44 5.91
C GLN A 26 -10.67 3.46 5.04
N ALA A 27 -10.15 4.69 4.92
CA ALA A 27 -10.73 5.72 4.06
C ALA A 27 -10.73 5.32 2.58
N LEU A 28 -9.77 4.49 2.15
CA LEU A 28 -9.71 3.89 0.81
C LEU A 28 -10.60 2.63 0.67
N GLY A 29 -11.32 2.22 1.70
CA GLY A 29 -12.20 1.04 1.69
C GLY A 29 -11.46 -0.30 1.73
N ILE A 30 -10.18 -0.31 2.11
CA ILE A 30 -9.35 -1.53 2.18
C ILE A 30 -9.79 -2.38 3.36
N GLN A 31 -10.19 -3.62 3.09
CA GLN A 31 -10.70 -4.57 4.08
C GLN A 31 -9.89 -5.87 4.17
N SER A 32 -8.91 -6.07 3.29
CA SER A 32 -8.08 -7.28 3.24
C SER A 32 -6.62 -6.94 2.94
N VAL A 33 -5.70 -7.79 3.41
CA VAL A 33 -4.27 -7.69 3.14
C VAL A 33 -3.75 -8.97 2.47
N PRO A 34 -2.79 -8.88 1.53
CA PRO A 34 -2.25 -7.64 0.96
C PRO A 34 -3.26 -6.95 0.03
N THR A 35 -3.25 -5.62 -0.02
CA THR A 35 -3.93 -4.81 -1.03
C THR A 35 -2.93 -3.85 -1.64
N PHE A 36 -2.80 -3.86 -2.96
CA PHE A 36 -1.94 -2.94 -3.70
C PHE A 36 -2.81 -1.85 -4.33
N VAL A 37 -2.53 -0.59 -3.99
CA VAL A 37 -3.19 0.57 -4.60
C VAL A 37 -2.24 1.16 -5.65
N ILE A 38 -2.65 1.15 -6.91
CA ILE A 38 -1.87 1.61 -8.06
C ILE A 38 -2.48 2.92 -8.56
N ASP A 39 -1.65 3.96 -8.59
CA ASP A 39 -2.01 5.32 -9.02
C ASP A 39 -3.23 5.92 -8.28
N GLY A 40 -3.49 5.48 -7.05
CA GLY A 40 -4.66 5.90 -6.25
C GLY A 40 -6.02 5.51 -6.84
N ARG A 41 -6.06 4.77 -7.96
CA ARG A 41 -7.27 4.46 -8.72
C ARG A 41 -7.60 2.97 -8.76
N TYR A 42 -6.57 2.13 -8.80
CA TYR A 42 -6.73 0.68 -8.95
C TYR A 42 -6.33 -0.04 -7.67
N ALA A 43 -7.22 -0.89 -7.15
CA ALA A 43 -6.93 -1.74 -6.00
C ALA A 43 -6.86 -3.21 -6.42
N VAL A 44 -5.71 -3.85 -6.21
CA VAL A 44 -5.50 -5.29 -6.39
C VAL A 44 -5.50 -5.93 -5.01
N GLN A 45 -6.55 -6.69 -4.70
CA GLN A 45 -6.75 -7.30 -3.38
C GLN A 45 -6.32 -8.78 -3.38
N GLY A 46 -5.66 -9.17 -2.29
CA GLY A 46 -5.14 -10.52 -2.07
C GLY A 46 -3.76 -10.73 -2.67
N ALA A 47 -3.14 -11.86 -2.29
CA ALA A 47 -1.86 -12.31 -2.83
C ALA A 47 -2.04 -12.86 -4.26
N GLN A 48 -2.34 -11.97 -5.19
CA GLN A 48 -2.54 -12.33 -6.60
C GLN A 48 -1.24 -12.82 -7.24
N PRO A 49 -1.34 -13.66 -8.30
CA PRO A 49 -0.18 -14.01 -9.11
C PRO A 49 0.51 -12.77 -9.69
N PRO A 50 1.84 -12.80 -9.87
CA PRO A 50 2.59 -11.66 -10.39
C PRO A 50 2.10 -11.20 -11.78
N GLU A 51 1.58 -12.10 -12.59
CA GLU A 51 1.03 -11.80 -13.92
C GLU A 51 -0.18 -10.85 -13.84
N VAL A 52 -1.02 -10.99 -12.79
CA VAL A 52 -2.18 -10.11 -12.57
C VAL A 52 -1.70 -8.70 -12.24
N ILE A 53 -0.70 -8.57 -11.37
CA ILE A 53 -0.13 -7.27 -11.00
C ILE A 53 0.51 -6.62 -12.24
N ALA A 54 1.26 -7.38 -13.04
CA ALA A 54 1.89 -6.89 -14.27
C ALA A 54 0.85 -6.38 -15.28
N GLN A 55 -0.28 -7.08 -15.47
CA GLN A 55 -1.36 -6.65 -16.34
C GLN A 55 -1.99 -5.33 -15.89
N VAL A 56 -2.24 -5.17 -14.59
CA VAL A 56 -2.79 -3.91 -14.05
C VAL A 56 -1.82 -2.76 -14.24
N LEU A 57 -0.53 -2.97 -13.99
CA LEU A 57 0.50 -1.95 -14.22
C LEU A 57 0.56 -1.54 -15.71
N ALA A 58 0.54 -2.51 -16.63
CA ALA A 58 0.53 -2.23 -18.06
C ALA A 58 -0.72 -1.43 -18.49
N LYS A 59 -1.90 -1.77 -17.95
CA LYS A 59 -3.15 -1.04 -18.19
C LYS A 59 -3.06 0.41 -17.70
N VAL A 60 -2.60 0.62 -16.47
CA VAL A 60 -2.45 1.97 -15.89
C VAL A 60 -1.48 2.82 -16.71
N ALA A 61 -0.35 2.23 -17.14
CA ALA A 61 0.62 2.93 -17.97
C ALA A 61 0.03 3.34 -19.33
N ALA A 62 -0.74 2.45 -19.98
CA ALA A 62 -1.41 2.76 -21.24
C ALA A 62 -2.46 3.88 -21.10
N GLU A 63 -3.17 3.95 -19.97
CA GLU A 63 -4.15 5.02 -19.69
C GLU A 63 -3.50 6.38 -19.41
N GLN A 64 -2.23 6.41 -18.98
CA GLN A 64 -1.48 7.65 -18.76
C GLN A 64 -0.71 8.12 -20.01
N ALA A 65 -0.62 7.30 -21.05
CA ALA A 65 -0.04 7.73 -22.31
C ALA A 65 -0.95 8.79 -22.95
N PRO A 66 -0.45 9.99 -23.29
CA PRO A 66 -1.24 10.97 -24.01
C PRO A 66 -1.70 10.37 -25.35
N ALA A 67 -2.97 10.60 -25.71
CA ALA A 67 -3.45 10.28 -27.05
C ALA A 67 -2.56 11.01 -28.07
N ALA A 68 -1.85 10.24 -28.89
CA ALA A 68 -0.99 10.76 -29.95
C ALA A 68 -1.78 11.60 -30.97
#